data_AF-A0A923U356-F1
#
_entry.id   AF-A0A923U356-F1
#
_cell.length_a   1.000
_cell.length_b   1.000
_cell.length_c   1.000
_cell.angle_alpha   90.00
_cell.angle_beta   90.00
_cell.angle_gamma   90.00
#
_symmetry.space_group_name_H-M   'P 1'
#
loop_
_entity.id
_entity.type
_entity.pdbx_description
1 polymer ?
#
loop_
_entity_poly.entity_id
_entity_poly.type
_entity_poly.pdbx_seq_one_letter_code
_entity_poly.pdbx_strand_id
1 'polypeptide(L)'
;RSVKVSLAYHDQMCERLFGITKPVDTAATNRTFYDQLFNSSVRNIFFTNGSNDPWSNLSLTDQSPSAGANPALKLLTIAGAAHCDDLGVRSSAALTQARTQFNVLVGQWLSE
;
A
#
# COMPACT_ATOMS: atom_id res chain seq x y z
N ARG A 1 3.86 10.67 -19.56
CA ARG A 1 3.10 9.43 -19.83
C ARG A 1 2.68 9.43 -21.30
N SER A 2 2.83 8.33 -22.03
CA SER A 2 2.41 8.28 -23.45
C SER A 2 0.89 8.35 -23.55
N VAL A 3 0.36 9.23 -24.42
CA VAL A 3 -1.08 9.33 -24.70
C VAL A 3 -1.64 8.07 -25.38
N LYS A 4 -0.76 7.19 -25.88
CA LYS A 4 -1.12 5.95 -26.55
C LYS A 4 -1.44 4.81 -25.57
N VAL A 5 -1.08 4.94 -24.28
CA VAL A 5 -1.37 3.95 -23.23
C VAL A 5 -2.46 4.54 -22.33
N SER A 6 -3.71 4.35 -22.76
CA SER A 6 -4.93 4.84 -22.11
C SER A 6 -5.73 3.70 -21.46
N LEU A 7 -6.78 4.05 -20.72
CA LEU A 7 -7.72 3.05 -20.18
C LEU A 7 -8.35 2.23 -21.32
N ALA A 8 -8.84 2.90 -22.37
CA ALA A 8 -9.42 2.24 -23.53
C ALA A 8 -8.45 1.28 -24.23
N TYR A 9 -7.15 1.62 -24.29
CA TYR A 9 -6.12 0.71 -24.81
C TYR A 9 -6.05 -0.57 -23.95
N HIS A 10 -6.06 -0.43 -22.62
CA HIS A 10 -6.03 -1.58 -21.73
C HIS A 10 -7.31 -2.41 -21.80
N ASP A 11 -8.49 -1.80 -21.90
CA ASP A 11 -9.78 -2.50 -22.04
C ASP A 11 -9.79 -3.36 -23.32
N GLN A 12 -9.35 -2.79 -24.45
CA GLN A 12 -9.23 -3.51 -25.72
C GLN A 12 -8.24 -4.68 -25.63
N MET A 13 -7.14 -4.51 -24.91
CA MET A 13 -6.19 -5.60 -24.68
C MET A 13 -6.79 -6.72 -23.83
N CYS A 14 -7.55 -6.38 -22.78
CA CYS A 14 -8.19 -7.35 -21.90
C CYS A 14 -9.25 -8.18 -22.64
N GLU A 15 -10.06 -7.52 -23.48
CA GLU A 15 -11.03 -8.21 -24.33
C GLU A 15 -10.32 -9.14 -25.33
N ARG A 16 -9.33 -8.61 -26.06
CA ARG A 16 -8.64 -9.38 -27.11
C ARG A 16 -7.93 -10.63 -26.57
N LEU A 17 -7.26 -10.51 -25.42
CA LEU A 17 -6.40 -11.57 -24.89
C LEU A 17 -7.14 -12.54 -23.97
N PHE A 18 -8.16 -12.05 -23.25
CA PHE A 18 -8.80 -12.80 -22.17
C PHE A 18 -10.33 -12.85 -22.27
N GLY A 19 -10.94 -12.18 -23.26
CA GLY A 19 -12.40 -12.08 -23.38
C GLY A 19 -13.07 -11.25 -22.29
N ILE A 20 -12.29 -10.47 -21.53
CA ILE A 20 -12.81 -9.63 -20.44
C ILE A 20 -13.30 -8.31 -21.02
N THR A 21 -14.63 -8.16 -21.09
CA THR A 21 -15.30 -6.99 -21.69
C THR A 21 -15.83 -5.98 -20.66
N LYS A 22 -15.81 -6.35 -19.38
CA LYS A 22 -16.27 -5.50 -18.30
C LYS A 22 -15.06 -5.01 -17.50
N PRO A 23 -14.88 -3.69 -17.33
CA PRO A 23 -13.82 -3.17 -16.48
C PRO A 23 -14.09 -3.55 -15.02
N VAL A 24 -13.05 -3.46 -14.20
CA VAL A 24 -13.18 -3.68 -12.76
C VAL A 24 -14.15 -2.66 -12.15
N ASP A 25 -15.03 -3.13 -11.26
CA ASP A 25 -15.83 -2.25 -10.43
C ASP A 25 -14.96 -1.70 -9.30
N THR A 26 -14.39 -0.52 -9.53
CA THR A 26 -13.52 0.16 -8.57
C THR A 26 -14.29 0.59 -7.32
N ALA A 27 -15.57 0.94 -7.45
CA ALA A 27 -16.41 1.34 -6.32
C ALA A 27 -16.68 0.14 -5.41
N ALA A 28 -17.03 -1.02 -5.97
CA ALA A 28 -17.18 -2.25 -5.21
C ALA A 28 -15.85 -2.68 -4.56
N THR A 29 -14.73 -2.58 -5.27
CA THR A 29 -13.40 -2.89 -4.74
C THR A 29 -13.04 -1.99 -3.55
N ASN A 30 -13.22 -0.67 -3.69
CA ASN A 30 -12.94 0.29 -2.62
C ASN A 30 -13.83 0.03 -1.40
N ARG A 31 -15.14 -0.12 -1.60
CA ARG A 31 -16.10 -0.41 -0.53
C ARG A 31 -15.77 -1.69 0.23
N THR A 32 -15.30 -2.71 -0.50
CA THR A 32 -15.00 -4.02 0.08
C THR A 32 -13.68 -4.03 0.85
N PHE A 33 -12.66 -3.33 0.37
CA PHE A 33 -11.30 -3.45 0.91
C PHE A 33 -10.75 -2.15 1.48
N TYR A 34 -10.74 -1.07 0.70
CA TYR A 34 -10.09 0.19 1.09
C TYR A 34 -10.85 0.90 2.21
N ASP A 35 -12.16 1.10 2.04
CA ASP A 35 -12.99 1.83 3.00
C ASP A 35 -13.05 1.11 4.36
N GLN A 36 -12.96 -0.23 4.34
CA GLN A 36 -12.96 -1.05 5.54
C GLN A 36 -11.73 -0.83 6.42
N LEU A 37 -10.58 -0.42 5.84
CA LEU A 37 -9.37 -0.10 6.61
C LEU A 37 -9.63 1.01 7.64
N PHE A 38 -10.62 1.86 7.42
CA PHE A 38 -10.95 2.97 8.31
C PHE A 38 -11.97 2.63 9.39
N ASN A 39 -12.46 1.40 9.42
CA ASN A 39 -13.29 0.94 10.53
C ASN A 39 -12.45 0.81 11.80
N SER A 40 -12.95 1.35 12.92
CA SER A 40 -12.33 1.28 14.25
C SER A 40 -12.00 -0.15 14.74
N SER A 41 -12.65 -1.18 14.20
CA SER A 41 -12.34 -2.57 14.53
C SER A 41 -11.05 -3.08 13.87
N VAL A 42 -10.66 -2.49 12.74
CA VAL A 42 -9.46 -2.85 11.98
C VAL A 42 -8.24 -2.29 12.68
N ARG A 43 -7.30 -3.17 12.99
CA ARG A 43 -6.08 -2.89 13.77
C ARG A 43 -4.97 -3.83 13.32
N ASN A 44 -3.78 -3.65 13.88
CA ASN A 44 -2.63 -4.55 13.71
C ASN A 44 -2.14 -4.64 12.26
N ILE A 45 -2.14 -3.50 11.56
CA ILE A 45 -1.60 -3.34 10.20
C ILE A 45 -0.52 -2.27 10.24
N PHE A 46 0.64 -2.60 9.69
CA PHE A 46 1.77 -1.69 9.51
C PHE A 46 2.02 -1.46 8.02
N PHE A 47 1.64 -0.29 7.51
CA PHE A 47 1.91 0.12 6.14
C PHE A 47 3.32 0.72 6.06
N THR A 48 4.22 0.03 5.37
CA THR A 48 5.56 0.52 5.04
C THR A 48 5.62 0.92 3.56
N ASN A 49 6.25 2.06 3.28
CA ASN A 49 6.47 2.53 1.91
C ASN A 49 7.89 3.09 1.80
N GLY A 50 8.55 2.91 0.65
CA GLY A 50 9.83 3.57 0.37
C GLY A 50 9.63 4.98 -0.16
N SER A 51 10.43 5.96 0.27
CA SER A 51 10.31 7.35 -0.23
C SER A 51 10.67 7.51 -1.71
N ASN A 52 11.43 6.57 -2.26
CA ASN A 52 11.80 6.53 -3.68
C ASN A 52 10.92 5.57 -4.49
N ASP A 53 9.95 4.91 -3.83
CA ASP A 53 9.03 4.00 -4.48
C ASP A 53 7.91 4.80 -5.17
N PRO A 54 7.77 4.75 -6.51
CA PRO A 54 6.67 5.42 -7.19
C PRO A 54 5.29 4.91 -6.74
N TRP A 55 5.20 3.68 -6.22
CA TRP A 55 3.95 3.08 -5.73
C TRP A 55 3.49 3.66 -4.40
N SER A 56 4.36 4.33 -3.64
CA SER A 56 4.01 4.97 -2.36
C SER A 56 2.86 6.00 -2.52
N ASN A 57 2.79 6.66 -3.67
CA ASN A 57 1.72 7.61 -4.00
C ASN A 57 0.32 6.97 -4.11
N LEU A 58 0.25 5.64 -4.27
CA LEU A 58 -0.99 4.88 -4.36
C LEU A 58 -1.33 4.14 -3.05
N SER A 59 -0.58 4.42 -1.98
CA SER A 59 -0.65 3.72 -0.68
C SER A 59 -1.14 4.64 0.44
N LEU A 60 -1.30 4.06 1.63
CA LEU A 60 -1.46 4.82 2.87
C LEU A 60 -0.09 5.20 3.42
N THR A 61 0.19 6.49 3.44
CA THR A 61 1.39 7.11 3.99
C THR A 61 0.99 8.13 5.05
N ASP A 62 1.97 8.60 5.83
CA ASP A 62 1.81 9.71 6.75
C ASP A 62 1.39 11.03 6.07
N GLN A 63 1.62 11.15 4.77
CA GLN A 63 1.23 12.31 3.95
C GLN A 63 -0.07 12.11 3.18
N SER A 64 -0.67 10.92 3.22
CA SER A 64 -1.92 10.63 2.51
C SER A 64 -3.08 11.41 3.15
N PRO A 65 -4.08 11.89 2.39
CA PRO A 65 -5.22 12.62 2.97
C PRO A 65 -6.02 11.81 4.02
N SER A 66 -5.97 10.48 3.92
CA SER A 66 -6.61 9.55 4.87
C SER A 66 -5.70 9.17 6.04
N ALA A 67 -4.51 9.77 6.16
CA ALA A 67 -3.61 9.55 7.29
C ALA A 67 -4.33 9.95 8.59
N GLY A 68 -4.42 9.02 9.54
CA GLY A 68 -5.08 9.23 10.82
C GLY A 68 -6.60 8.97 10.83
N ALA A 69 -7.23 8.63 9.70
CA ALA A 69 -8.64 8.22 9.68
C ALA A 69 -8.91 6.96 10.52
N ASN A 70 -7.90 6.09 10.67
CA ASN A 70 -7.90 5.04 11.67
C ASN A 70 -6.59 5.07 12.49
N PRO A 71 -6.62 5.46 13.78
CA PRO A 71 -5.42 5.59 14.61
C PRO A 71 -4.79 4.25 15.01
N ALA A 72 -5.50 3.13 14.80
CA ALA A 72 -4.96 1.79 15.04
C ALA A 72 -4.03 1.31 13.92
N LEU A 73 -4.04 1.97 12.75
CA LEU A 73 -3.08 1.71 11.68
C LEU A 73 -1.74 2.38 11.99
N LYS A 74 -0.64 1.68 11.70
CA LYS A 74 0.71 2.25 11.76
C LYS A 74 1.19 2.49 10.34
N LEU A 75 1.74 3.68 10.08
CA LEU A 75 2.23 4.10 8.77
C LEU A 75 3.70 4.51 8.92
N LEU A 76 4.56 4.11 7.99
CA LEU A 76 5.95 4.53 7.93
C LEU A 76 6.42 4.69 6.49
N THR A 77 6.90 5.90 6.17
CA THR A 77 7.64 6.17 4.94
C THR A 77 9.14 6.07 5.22
N ILE A 78 9.82 5.11 4.61
CA ILE A 78 11.23 4.78 4.84
C ILE A 78 12.10 5.61 3.90
N ALA A 79 12.88 6.52 4.48
CA ALA A 79 13.74 7.43 3.72
C ALA A 79 14.78 6.69 2.88
N GLY A 80 14.85 7.03 1.59
CA GLY A 80 15.79 6.47 0.61
C GLY A 80 15.50 5.04 0.16
N ALA A 81 14.47 4.38 0.72
CA ALA A 81 14.05 3.05 0.32
C ALA A 81 13.22 3.08 -0.97
N ALA A 82 13.35 2.02 -1.75
CA ALA A 82 12.54 1.72 -2.93
C ALA A 82 11.44 0.69 -2.56
N HIS A 83 10.92 0.00 -3.57
CA HIS A 83 9.78 -0.91 -3.43
C HIS A 83 10.08 -2.08 -2.50
N CYS A 84 9.37 -2.13 -1.36
CA CYS A 84 9.43 -3.22 -0.38
C CYS A 84 10.84 -3.57 0.11
N ASP A 85 11.76 -2.59 0.14
CA ASP A 85 13.15 -2.82 0.55
C ASP A 85 13.27 -3.36 2.00
N ASP A 86 12.28 -3.06 2.86
CA ASP A 86 12.20 -3.54 4.23
C ASP A 86 12.07 -5.06 4.33
N LEU A 87 11.50 -5.72 3.31
CA LEU A 87 11.42 -7.19 3.21
C LEU A 87 12.70 -7.83 2.63
N GLY A 88 13.59 -7.03 2.05
CA GLY A 88 14.81 -7.51 1.40
C GLY A 88 16.02 -7.63 2.32
N VAL A 89 17.18 -7.93 1.72
CA VAL A 89 18.48 -8.06 2.43
C VAL A 89 19.27 -6.75 2.50
N ARG A 90 18.85 -5.71 1.76
CA ARG A 90 19.53 -4.40 1.77
C ARG A 90 19.49 -3.80 3.16
N SER A 91 20.52 -3.04 3.53
CA SER A 91 20.59 -2.40 4.83
C SER A 91 20.93 -0.93 4.71
N SER A 92 20.25 -0.14 5.53
CA SER A 92 20.52 1.26 5.83
C SER A 92 20.05 1.51 7.26
N ALA A 93 20.39 2.66 7.83
CA ALA A 93 19.88 3.04 9.15
C ALA A 93 18.33 3.07 9.16
N ALA A 94 17.71 3.66 8.13
CA ALA A 94 16.26 3.75 7.99
C ALA A 94 15.59 2.37 7.84
N LEU A 95 16.18 1.46 7.05
CA LEU A 95 15.66 0.08 6.89
C LEU A 95 15.79 -0.72 8.19
N THR A 96 16.91 -0.59 8.89
CA THR A 96 17.12 -1.24 10.19
C THR A 96 16.10 -0.75 11.22
N GLN A 97 15.83 0.56 11.24
CA GLN A 97 14.82 1.16 12.10
C GLN A 97 13.41 0.63 11.77
N ALA A 98 13.04 0.60 10.48
CA ALA A 98 11.73 0.09 10.04
C ALA A 98 11.51 -1.37 10.45
N ARG A 99 12.51 -2.24 10.26
CA ARG A 99 12.46 -3.65 10.66
C ARG A 99 12.41 -3.82 12.18
N THR A 100 13.13 -2.98 12.92
CA THR A 100 13.06 -2.97 14.38
C THR A 100 11.66 -2.59 14.86
N GLN A 101 11.06 -1.56 14.26
CA GLN A 101 9.70 -1.15 14.55
C GLN A 101 8.69 -2.26 14.22
N PHE A 102 8.85 -2.96 13.09
CA PHE A 102 8.03 -4.14 12.77
C PHE A 102 8.12 -5.20 13.86
N ASN A 103 9.32 -5.57 14.32
CA ASN A 103 9.49 -6.58 15.37
C ASN A 103 8.84 -6.17 16.70
N VAL A 104 8.91 -4.88 17.05
CA VAL A 104 8.22 -4.34 18.25
C VAL A 104 6.71 -4.49 18.10
N LEU A 105 6.15 -4.09 16.96
CA LEU A 105 4.71 -4.16 16.69
C LEU A 105 4.21 -5.61 16.71
N VAL A 106 4.91 -6.52 16.04
CA VAL A 106 4.56 -7.95 16.05
C VAL A 106 4.64 -8.53 17.45
N GLY A 107 5.66 -8.18 18.24
CA GLY A 107 5.77 -8.64 19.63
C GLY A 107 4.59 -8.16 20.49
N GLN A 108 4.13 -6.93 20.29
CA GLN A 108 2.93 -6.40 20.96
C GLN A 108 1.69 -7.19 20.54
N TRP A 109 1.45 -7.33 19.24
CA TRP A 109 0.25 -8.00 18.72
C TRP A 109 0.15 -9.48 19.06
N LEU A 110 1.29 -10.17 19.20
CA LEU A 110 1.31 -11.57 19.62
C LEU A 110 1.12 -11.77 21.14
N SER A 111 1.20 -10.68 21.91
CA SER A 111 1.03 -10.70 23.38
C SER A 111 -0.33 -10.18 23.84
N GLU A 112 -1.18 -9.76 22.90
CA GLU A 112 -2.60 -9.40 23.12
C GLU A 112 -3.48 -10.64 23.29
#